data_AF-A0A8X6YJ51-F1
#
_entry.id   AF-A0A8X6YJ51-F1
#
_cell.length_a   1.000
_cell.length_b   1.000
_cell.length_c   1.000
_cell.angle_alpha   90.00
_cell.angle_beta   90.00
_cell.angle_gamma   90.00
#
_symmetry.space_group_name_H-M   'P 1'
#
loop_
_entity.id
_entity.type
_entity.pdbx_description
1 polymer ?
#
loop_
_entity_poly.entity_id
_entity_poly.type
_entity_poly.pdbx_seq_one_letter_code
_entity_poly.pdbx_strand_id
1 'polypeptide(L)'
;MFTLITFNRVRNDFTSLRITSWNAQVLRSCVQELENFIHDWNLDIILVQETQLRPCDHVAIPNYSFHRSERTTHRGQTAIFIKRSISHHQIPIQNQAFENTAVVLNKQNDKPITIVSAYRPTKIFTNSIGIGTAA
;
A
#
# COMPACT_ATOMS: atom_id res chain seq x y z
N MET A 1 3.34 14.32 2.45
CA MET A 1 2.99 14.78 1.08
C MET A 1 2.42 13.59 0.32
N PHE A 2 1.15 13.66 -0.10
CA PHE A 2 0.51 12.61 -0.89
C PHE A 2 0.92 12.74 -2.36
N THR A 3 1.34 11.64 -2.98
CA THR A 3 1.57 11.61 -4.44
C THR A 3 0.32 11.04 -5.10
N LEU A 4 -0.54 11.92 -5.60
CA LEU A 4 -1.68 11.49 -6.40
C LEU A 4 -1.20 11.02 -7.78
N ILE A 5 -1.47 9.75 -8.12
CA ILE A 5 -1.23 9.20 -9.47
C ILE A 5 -2.59 8.89 -10.10
N THR A 6 -3.18 9.89 -10.76
CA THR A 6 -4.46 9.70 -11.45
C THR A 6 -4.26 8.93 -12.76
N PHE A 7 -4.75 7.69 -12.84
CA PHE A 7 -4.87 6.96 -14.10
C PHE A 7 -6.19 7.35 -14.81
N ASN A 8 -6.14 8.39 -15.63
CA ASN A 8 -7.21 8.64 -16.60
C ASN A 8 -7.03 7.69 -17.78
N ARG A 9 -7.79 6.58 -17.84
CA ARG A 9 -7.81 5.74 -19.04
C ARG A 9 -8.81 6.30 -20.04
N VAL A 10 -8.28 6.78 -21.17
CA VAL A 10 -9.04 7.07 -22.40
C VAL A 10 -9.49 5.74 -23.00
N ARG A 11 -10.75 5.34 -22.79
CA ARG A 11 -11.60 4.51 -23.71
C ARG A 11 -12.98 4.28 -23.09
N ASN A 12 -13.99 4.33 -23.95
CA ASN A 12 -15.37 4.76 -23.72
C ASN A 12 -16.30 3.86 -22.87
N ASP A 13 -15.84 2.78 -22.24
CA ASP A 13 -16.77 1.79 -21.63
C ASP A 13 -16.47 1.41 -20.17
N PHE A 14 -15.62 2.16 -19.45
CA PHE A 14 -15.37 1.92 -18.02
C PHE A 14 -15.37 3.22 -17.22
N THR A 15 -15.96 3.21 -16.01
CA THR A 15 -15.72 4.24 -15.00
C THR A 15 -14.22 4.29 -14.70
N SER A 16 -13.59 5.45 -14.90
CA SER A 16 -12.16 5.66 -14.60
C SER A 16 -11.87 5.32 -13.14
N LEU A 17 -10.82 4.51 -12.89
CA LEU A 17 -10.34 4.21 -11.55
C LEU A 17 -9.42 5.34 -11.06
N ARG A 18 -9.71 5.87 -9.88
CA ARG A 18 -8.88 6.86 -9.19
C ARG A 18 -7.98 6.16 -8.18
N ILE A 19 -6.67 6.18 -8.42
CA ILE A 19 -5.68 5.49 -7.59
C ILE A 19 -4.74 6.53 -6.99
N THR A 20 -4.28 6.32 -5.76
CA THR A 20 -3.19 7.11 -5.19
C THR A 20 -2.12 6.21 -4.57
N SER A 21 -0.88 6.69 -4.50
CA SER A 21 0.20 6.01 -3.78
C SER A 21 0.82 6.96 -2.77
N TRP A 22 0.96 6.48 -1.55
CA TRP A 22 1.40 7.31 -0.45
C TRP A 22 2.31 6.53 0.50
N ASN A 23 3.52 7.04 0.68
CA ASN A 23 4.37 6.66 1.78
C ASN A 23 3.93 7.42 3.04
N ALA A 24 3.27 6.73 3.96
CA ALA A 24 2.65 7.33 5.13
C ALA A 24 3.65 7.66 6.24
N GLN A 25 4.81 7.00 6.26
CA GLN A 25 5.75 6.94 7.38
C GLN A 25 5.12 6.35 8.67
N VAL A 26 3.97 6.83 9.13
CA VAL A 26 3.15 6.25 10.20
C VAL A 26 1.67 6.44 9.84
N LEU A 27 0.96 5.36 9.51
CA LEU A 27 -0.43 5.47 9.02
C LEU A 27 -1.39 5.97 10.10
N ARG A 28 -1.23 5.50 11.35
CA ARG A 28 -2.17 5.78 12.44
C ARG A 28 -2.34 7.27 12.72
N SER A 29 -1.26 8.05 12.66
CA SER A 29 -1.29 9.49 12.96
C SER A 29 -1.99 10.32 11.90
N CYS A 30 -2.25 9.75 10.72
CA CYS A 30 -2.68 10.49 9.53
C CYS A 30 -3.98 9.94 8.93
N VAL A 31 -4.72 9.08 9.65
CA VAL A 31 -5.96 8.47 9.15
C VAL A 31 -7.02 9.52 8.81
N GLN A 32 -7.22 10.53 9.67
CA GLN A 32 -8.22 11.57 9.41
C GLN A 32 -7.90 12.40 8.16
N GLU A 33 -6.62 12.74 7.97
CA GLU A 33 -6.14 13.45 6.78
C GLU A 33 -6.34 12.60 5.53
N LEU A 34 -6.06 11.30 5.62
CA LEU A 34 -6.31 10.35 4.55
C LEU A 34 -7.81 10.24 4.22
N GLU A 35 -8.70 10.20 5.21
CA GLU A 35 -10.15 10.15 4.98
C GLU A 35 -10.65 11.38 4.24
N ASN A 36 -10.21 12.57 4.64
CA ASN A 36 -10.54 13.83 3.95
C ASN A 36 -10.02 13.80 2.51
N PHE A 37 -8.78 13.37 2.31
CA PHE A 37 -8.19 13.25 0.97
C PHE A 37 -8.93 12.24 0.08
N ILE A 38 -9.35 11.11 0.64
CA ILE A 38 -10.18 10.12 -0.05
C ILE A 38 -11.51 10.72 -0.48
N HIS A 39 -12.15 11.50 0.40
CA HIS A 39 -13.43 12.15 0.13
C HIS A 39 -13.30 13.18 -0.98
N ASP A 40 -12.36 14.13 -0.85
CA ASP A 40 -12.17 15.24 -1.78
C ASP A 40 -11.85 14.77 -3.20
N TRP A 41 -11.09 13.68 -3.32
CA TRP A 41 -10.65 13.14 -4.61
C TRP A 41 -11.47 11.94 -5.09
N ASN A 42 -12.43 11.46 -4.29
CA ASN A 42 -13.25 10.28 -4.53
C ASN A 42 -12.41 9.05 -4.98
N LEU A 43 -11.37 8.74 -4.22
CA LEU A 43 -10.38 7.71 -4.58
C LEU A 43 -10.98 6.31 -4.54
N ASP A 44 -10.60 5.44 -5.47
CA ASP A 44 -11.08 4.04 -5.51
C ASP A 44 -10.11 3.07 -4.85
N ILE A 45 -8.81 3.32 -5.03
CA ILE A 45 -7.72 2.46 -4.55
C ILE A 45 -6.62 3.35 -3.97
N ILE A 46 -6.14 3.02 -2.78
CA ILE A 46 -5.06 3.73 -2.09
C ILE A 46 -3.96 2.75 -1.75
N LEU A 47 -2.77 2.97 -2.29
CA LEU A 47 -1.57 2.20 -2.01
C LEU A 47 -0.79 2.91 -0.91
N VAL A 48 -0.59 2.23 0.22
CA VAL A 48 0.13 2.80 1.36
C VAL A 48 1.44 2.05 1.58
N GLN A 49 2.52 2.78 1.78
CA GLN A 49 3.83 2.28 2.19
C GLN A 49 4.20 2.84 3.58
N GLU A 50 5.14 2.18 4.26
CA GLU A 50 5.58 2.51 5.62
C GLU A 50 4.41 2.74 6.60
N THR A 51 3.47 1.79 6.67
CA THR A 51 2.30 1.95 7.55
C THR A 51 2.65 1.94 9.05
N GLN A 52 3.76 1.29 9.43
CA GLN A 52 4.24 1.11 10.81
C GLN A 52 3.16 0.58 11.78
N LEU A 53 2.27 -0.30 11.31
CA LEU A 53 1.24 -0.93 12.14
C LEU A 53 1.79 -2.16 12.87
N ARG A 54 1.40 -2.33 14.13
CA ARG A 54 1.63 -3.61 14.84
C ARG A 54 0.60 -4.64 14.41
N PRO A 55 0.83 -5.95 14.63
CA PRO A 55 -0.16 -6.99 14.32
C PRO A 55 -1.54 -6.71 14.92
N CYS A 56 -1.60 -6.24 16.17
CA CYS A 56 -2.86 -5.90 16.85
C CYS A 56 -3.42 -4.51 16.47
N ASP A 57 -2.73 -3.76 15.63
CA ASP A 57 -3.20 -2.45 15.21
C ASP A 57 -4.24 -2.60 14.10
N HIS A 58 -5.39 -1.98 14.32
CA HIS A 58 -6.49 -1.90 13.37
C HIS A 58 -6.65 -0.47 12.86
N VAL A 59 -6.80 -0.34 11.54
CA VAL A 59 -7.17 0.90 10.85
C VAL A 59 -8.33 0.56 9.92
N ALA A 60 -9.38 1.35 9.96
CA ALA A 60 -10.56 1.17 9.13
C ALA A 60 -10.92 2.50 8.49
N ILE A 61 -11.29 2.45 7.22
CA ILE A 61 -11.88 3.57 6.48
C ILE A 61 -13.26 3.11 6.01
N PRO A 62 -14.35 3.85 6.27
CA PRO A 62 -15.69 3.47 5.84
C PRO A 62 -15.76 3.18 4.34
N ASN A 63 -16.43 2.08 3.96
CA ASN A 63 -16.58 1.61 2.58
C ASN A 63 -15.32 1.08 1.88
N TYR A 64 -14.18 0.98 2.57
CA TYR A 64 -12.97 0.35 2.03
C TYR A 64 -12.70 -1.00 2.70
N SER A 65 -12.23 -1.96 1.91
CA SER A 65 -11.49 -3.13 2.40
C SER A 65 -10.06 -2.71 2.66
N PHE A 66 -9.47 -3.23 3.73
CA PHE A 66 -8.08 -3.01 4.10
C PHE A 66 -7.29 -4.31 3.95
N HIS A 67 -6.34 -4.31 3.01
CA HIS A 67 -5.43 -5.42 2.78
C HIS A 67 -4.04 -5.02 3.23
N ARG A 68 -3.38 -5.90 3.97
CA ARG A 68 -1.96 -5.75 4.33
C ARG A 68 -1.31 -7.12 4.29
N SER A 69 -0.02 -7.16 3.96
CA SER A 69 0.77 -8.36 4.16
C SER A 69 1.13 -8.49 5.63
N GLU A 70 0.80 -9.63 6.23
CA GLU A 70 1.25 -9.97 7.57
C GLU A 70 2.72 -10.39 7.51
N ARG A 71 3.59 -9.73 8.26
CA ARG A 71 4.99 -10.11 8.41
C ARG A 71 5.39 -10.15 9.88
N THR A 72 6.34 -11.03 10.17
CA THR A 72 6.92 -11.32 11.48
C THR A 72 8.05 -10.35 11.89
N THR A 73 8.44 -9.40 11.03
CA THR A 73 9.57 -8.49 11.25
C THR A 73 9.14 -7.02 11.35
N HIS A 74 9.83 -6.26 12.22
CA HIS A 74 9.41 -4.97 12.78
C HIS A 74 9.50 -3.74 11.85
N ARG A 75 9.81 -3.87 10.56
CA ARG A 75 10.07 -2.68 9.71
C ARG A 75 9.50 -2.86 8.32
N GLY A 76 8.92 -1.76 7.83
CA GLY A 76 8.43 -1.58 6.47
C GLY A 76 7.19 -2.43 6.17
N GLN A 77 6.04 -1.78 6.17
CA GLN A 77 4.76 -2.44 5.95
C GLN A 77 4.00 -1.70 4.89
N THR A 78 3.52 -2.44 3.90
CA THR A 78 2.66 -1.92 2.85
C THR A 78 1.22 -2.34 3.14
N ALA A 79 0.28 -1.57 2.61
CA ALA A 79 -1.14 -1.89 2.65
C ALA A 79 -1.83 -1.34 1.41
N ILE A 80 -3.06 -1.80 1.18
CA ILE A 80 -3.97 -1.32 0.14
C ILE A 80 -5.34 -1.11 0.77
N PHE A 81 -5.89 0.10 0.61
CA PHE A 81 -7.32 0.32 0.76
C PHE A 81 -7.98 0.27 -0.62
N ILE A 82 -9.12 -0.39 -0.71
CA ILE A 82 -9.90 -0.48 -1.96
C ILE A 82 -11.39 -0.41 -1.65
N LYS A 83 -12.15 0.37 -2.43
CA LYS A 83 -13.61 0.45 -2.25
C LYS A 83 -14.23 -0.96 -2.29
N ARG A 84 -15.09 -1.27 -1.32
CA ARG A 84 -15.78 -2.57 -1.20
C ARG A 84 -16.69 -2.89 -2.38
N SER A 85 -17.13 -1.87 -3.12
CA SER A 85 -17.93 -2.04 -4.34
C SER A 85 -17.13 -2.58 -5.52
N ILE A 86 -15.80 -2.54 -5.47
CA ILE A 86 -14.93 -3.10 -6.51
C ILE A 86 -14.68 -4.56 -6.16
N SER A 87 -14.93 -5.50 -7.08
CA SER A 87 -14.63 -6.91 -6.80
C SER A 87 -13.13 -7.16 -6.80
N HIS A 88 -12.59 -7.68 -5.70
CA HIS A 88 -11.15 -7.92 -5.54
C HIS A 88 -10.83 -9.01 -4.53
N HIS A 89 -9.59 -9.50 -4.56
CA HIS A 89 -9.05 -10.39 -3.53
C HIS A 89 -7.54 -10.21 -3.36
N GLN A 90 -7.03 -10.40 -2.14
CA GLN A 90 -5.59 -10.34 -1.87
C GLN A 90 -4.90 -11.62 -2.37
N ILE A 91 -3.69 -11.46 -2.90
CA ILE A 91 -2.81 -12.57 -3.27
C ILE A 91 -1.45 -12.44 -2.58
N PRO A 92 -0.81 -13.55 -2.19
CA PRO A 92 0.57 -13.50 -1.70
C PRO A 92 1.54 -13.28 -2.87
N ILE A 93 2.45 -12.32 -2.72
CA ILE A 93 3.62 -12.21 -3.60
C ILE A 93 4.88 -12.41 -2.74
N GLN A 94 5.53 -13.56 -2.92
CA GLN A 94 6.80 -13.82 -2.27
C GLN A 94 7.89 -12.98 -2.92
N ASN A 95 8.37 -11.99 -2.19
CA ASN A 95 9.52 -11.19 -2.60
C ASN A 95 10.44 -10.91 -1.41
N GLN A 96 11.73 -11.16 -1.62
CA GLN A 96 12.78 -10.89 -0.63
C GLN A 96 13.47 -9.53 -0.84
N ALA A 97 13.37 -8.95 -2.04
CA ALA A 97 14.02 -7.70 -2.40
C ALA A 97 13.20 -6.47 -2.00
N PHE A 98 11.88 -6.59 -1.88
CA PHE A 98 10.99 -5.51 -1.45
C PHE A 98 9.79 -6.04 -0.66
N GLU A 99 9.22 -5.18 0.15
CA GLU A 99 7.96 -5.42 0.84
C GLU A 99 6.81 -5.09 -0.10
N ASN A 100 5.75 -5.89 -0.03
CA ASN A 100 4.62 -5.68 -0.89
C ASN A 100 3.31 -6.17 -0.28
N THR A 101 2.22 -5.60 -0.77
CA THR A 101 0.85 -6.07 -0.61
C THR A 101 0.23 -6.06 -1.98
N ALA A 102 -0.42 -7.15 -2.36
CA ALA A 102 -0.95 -7.32 -3.71
C ALA A 102 -2.41 -7.75 -3.68
N VAL A 103 -3.20 -7.12 -4.54
CA VAL A 103 -4.62 -7.38 -4.71
C VAL A 103 -4.92 -7.55 -6.20
N VAL A 104 -5.71 -8.55 -6.54
CA VAL A 104 -6.23 -8.75 -7.89
C VAL A 104 -7.62 -8.14 -7.98
N LEU A 105 -7.81 -7.26 -8.95
CA LEU A 105 -9.11 -6.74 -9.34
C LEU A 105 -9.77 -7.76 -10.27
N ASN A 106 -10.92 -8.27 -9.85
CA ASN A 106 -11.69 -9.22 -10.64
C ASN A 106 -12.54 -8.41 -11.62
N LYS A 107 -12.36 -8.66 -12.91
CA LYS A 107 -13.13 -8.02 -13.97
C LYS A 107 -14.01 -9.07 -14.64
N GLN A 108 -15.30 -8.79 -14.78
CA GLN A 108 -16.17 -9.68 -15.55
C GLN A 108 -15.77 -9.61 -17.02
N ASN A 109 -15.50 -10.76 -17.64
CA ASN A 109 -15.21 -10.92 -19.07
C ASN A 109 -13.93 -10.24 -19.59
N ASP A 110 -13.01 -9.82 -18.72
CA ASP A 110 -11.75 -9.21 -19.12
C ASP A 110 -10.60 -9.73 -18.24
N LYS A 111 -9.36 -9.52 -18.67
CA LYS A 111 -8.19 -9.97 -17.93
C LYS A 111 -8.14 -9.30 -16.55
N PRO A 112 -7.86 -10.07 -15.48
CA PRO A 112 -7.71 -9.50 -14.15
C PRO A 112 -6.53 -8.52 -14.12
N ILE A 113 -6.65 -7.49 -13.27
CA ILE A 113 -5.60 -6.48 -13.07
C ILE A 113 -5.01 -6.68 -11.68
N THR A 114 -3.70 -6.92 -11.60
CA THR A 114 -3.00 -6.99 -10.32
C THR A 114 -2.47 -5.62 -9.92
N ILE A 115 -2.83 -5.19 -8.71
CA ILE A 115 -2.36 -3.95 -8.10
C ILE A 115 -1.41 -4.32 -6.96
N VAL A 116 -0.24 -3.68 -6.92
CA VAL A 116 0.78 -3.96 -5.90
C VAL A 116 1.22 -2.65 -5.26
N SER A 117 1.06 -2.54 -3.94
CA SER A 117 1.76 -1.55 -3.14
C SER A 117 3.12 -2.13 -2.78
N ALA A 118 4.21 -1.49 -3.20
CA ALA A 118 5.57 -1.98 -2.99
C ALA A 118 6.45 -0.92 -2.34
N TYR A 119 7.29 -1.35 -1.42
CA TYR A 119 8.29 -0.52 -0.77
C TYR A 119 9.64 -1.23 -0.75
N ARG A 120 10.69 -0.52 -1.13
CA ARG A 120 12.05 -1.03 -1.09
C ARG A 120 12.82 -0.32 0.02
N PRO A 121 13.14 -1.00 1.13
CA PRO A 121 13.96 -0.42 2.17
C PRO A 121 15.33 0.00 1.63
N THR A 122 15.82 1.16 2.06
CA THR A 122 17.20 1.56 1.81
C THR A 122 18.14 0.60 2.55
N LYS A 123 19.07 -0.04 1.83
CA LYS A 123 20.18 -0.75 2.47
C LYS A 123 21.14 0.31 3.02
N ILE A 124 20.99 0.68 4.29
CA ILE A 124 22.04 1.43 4.98
C ILE A 124 23.18 0.44 5.18
N PHE A 125 24.25 0.54 4.38
CA PHE A 125 25.52 -0.08 4.72
C PHE A 125 26.08 0.69 5.92
N THR A 126 25.78 0.23 7.13
CA THR A 126 26.61 0.63 8.27
C THR A 126 27.95 -0.06 8.08
N ASN A 127 28.95 0.67 7.60
CA ASN A 127 30.34 0.29 7.80
C ASN A 127 30.58 0.32 9.31
N SER A 128 30.35 -0.80 9.99
CA SER A 128 30.91 -1.00 11.32
C SER A 128 32.42 -1.07 11.13
N ILE A 129 33.11 0.05 11.37
CA ILE A 129 34.54 0.05 11.61
C ILE A 129 34.73 -0.77 12.88
N GLY A 130 35.04 -2.05 12.71
CA GLY A 130 35.50 -2.90 13.81
C GLY A 130 36.84 -2.34 14.26
N ILE A 131 36.84 -1.56 15.35
CA ILE A 131 38.07 -1.29 16.09
C ILE A 131 38.40 -2.61 16.81
N GLY A 132 39.15 -3.48 16.13
CA GLY A 132 39.79 -4.62 16.77
C GLY A 132 40.85 -4.09 17.72
N THR A 133 40.58 -4.11 19.02
CA THR A 133 41.62 -4.03 20.03
C THR A 133 42.41 -5.33 19.99
N ALA A 134 43.61 -5.30 19.41
CA ALA A 134 44.59 -6.35 19.61
C ALA A 134 45.08 -6.26 21.06
N ALA A 135 44.91 -7.36 21.79
CA ALA A 135 45.55 -7.62 23.08
C ALA A 135 46.88 -8.34 22.84
#